data_AF-A0A0F3N1Q5-F1
#
_entry.id   AF-A0A0F3N1Q5-F1
#
_cell.length_a   1.000
_cell.length_b   1.000
_cell.length_c   1.000
_cell.angle_alpha   90.00
_cell.angle_beta   90.00
_cell.angle_gamma   90.00
#
_symmetry.space_group_name_H-M   'P 1'
#
loop_
_entity.id
_entity.type
_entity.pdbx_description
1 polymer ?
#
loop_
_entity_poly.entity_id
_entity_poly.type
_entity_poly.pdbx_seq_one_letter_code
_entity_poly.pdbx_strand_id
1 'polypeptide(L)'
;MIKHYSNSKKTPFGAIRKGYVYNFWMDYKNPQGLWRRTLVENYSKDKPNWEVLIDFDKLSKKLGKKVMYRGGSDCFQNPNRFLITMSFGGKDEMFFREWDLEKKDFVKNGFEPKTSSGKLLEGKFTVPTWVDQDTILYLIQFCIKRK
;
A
#
# COMPACT_ATOMS: atom_id res chain seq x y z
N MET A 1 -1.21 3.09 25.91
CA MET A 1 -1.95 4.25 25.38
C MET A 1 -2.38 3.94 23.94
N ILE A 2 -3.66 4.18 23.60
CA ILE A 2 -4.21 4.74 22.34
C ILE A 2 -5.74 4.72 22.56
N LYS A 3 -6.28 5.79 23.16
CA LYS A 3 -7.73 6.05 23.32
C LYS A 3 -8.19 7.12 22.32
N HIS A 4 -7.81 7.02 21.05
CA HIS A 4 -8.10 8.04 20.02
C HIS A 4 -8.72 7.46 18.72
N TYR A 5 -9.42 6.32 18.82
CA TYR A 5 -10.13 5.73 17.66
C TYR A 5 -11.61 6.12 17.56
N SER A 6 -12.08 7.05 18.40
CA SER A 6 -13.47 7.51 18.41
C SER A 6 -13.63 8.80 17.63
N ASN A 7 -13.84 8.69 16.31
CA ASN A 7 -14.79 9.59 15.69
C ASN A 7 -15.41 8.89 14.47
N SER A 8 -16.71 8.58 14.55
CA SER A 8 -17.52 8.16 13.40
C SER A 8 -17.66 9.26 12.34
N LYS A 9 -17.11 10.46 12.61
CA LYS A 9 -17.00 11.62 11.71
C LYS A 9 -15.57 11.90 11.23
N LYS A 10 -14.71 10.88 11.06
CA LYS A 10 -13.40 11.11 10.40
C LYS A 10 -13.62 11.48 8.93
N THR A 11 -13.10 12.65 8.52
CA THR A 11 -13.10 13.08 7.11
C THR A 11 -12.16 12.18 6.30
N PRO A 12 -12.63 11.51 5.23
CA PRO A 12 -11.83 10.58 4.46
C PRO A 12 -10.96 11.30 3.42
N PHE A 13 -9.97 12.08 3.87
CA PHE A 13 -9.02 12.76 2.98
C PHE A 13 -8.40 11.80 1.95
N GLY A 14 -8.20 12.27 0.73
CA GLY A 14 -7.70 11.46 -0.37
C GLY A 14 -7.01 12.27 -1.46
N ALA A 15 -6.42 11.55 -2.40
CA ALA A 15 -5.79 12.12 -3.58
C ALA A 15 -6.59 11.75 -4.83
N ILE A 16 -6.80 12.73 -5.72
CA ILE A 16 -7.46 12.50 -7.01
C ILE A 16 -6.45 11.91 -8.00
N ARG A 17 -6.80 10.79 -8.61
CA ARG A 17 -6.06 10.19 -9.73
C ARG A 17 -7.06 9.64 -10.74
N LYS A 18 -6.98 10.11 -11.99
CA LYS A 18 -7.72 9.55 -13.15
C LYS A 18 -9.21 9.31 -12.87
N GLY A 19 -9.90 10.33 -12.34
CA GLY A 19 -11.35 10.29 -12.06
C GLY A 19 -11.76 9.62 -10.75
N TYR A 20 -10.81 9.12 -9.96
CA TYR A 20 -11.06 8.52 -8.65
C TYR A 20 -10.37 9.29 -7.51
N VAL A 21 -11.01 9.30 -6.33
CA VAL A 21 -10.39 9.70 -5.07
C VAL A 21 -9.90 8.44 -4.36
N TYR A 22 -8.60 8.37 -4.09
CA TYR A 22 -7.98 7.30 -3.32
C TYR A 22 -7.85 7.72 -1.86
N ASN A 23 -8.29 6.85 -0.96
CA ASN A 23 -8.29 7.08 0.49
C ASN A 23 -7.69 5.87 1.20
N PHE A 24 -7.01 6.13 2.31
CA PHE A 24 -6.65 5.13 3.29
C PHE A 24 -7.50 5.32 4.55
N TRP A 25 -8.15 4.25 4.99
CA TRP A 25 -9.13 4.28 6.08
C TRP A 25 -8.77 3.30 7.18
N MET A 26 -8.82 3.74 8.44
CA MET A 26 -8.69 2.86 9.60
C MET A 26 -9.79 3.15 10.61
N ASP A 27 -10.37 2.08 11.14
CA ASP A 27 -11.34 2.10 12.22
C ASP A 27 -11.13 0.90 13.16
N TYR A 28 -12.05 0.68 14.10
CA TYR A 28 -11.96 -0.43 15.04
C TYR A 28 -12.13 -1.81 14.39
N LYS A 29 -12.79 -1.89 13.23
CA LYS A 29 -12.97 -3.15 12.48
C LYS A 29 -11.75 -3.43 11.60
N ASN A 30 -11.13 -2.37 11.08
CA ASN A 30 -9.97 -2.42 10.20
C ASN A 30 -8.79 -1.62 10.80
N PRO A 31 -8.20 -2.08 11.91
CA PRO A 31 -7.09 -1.39 12.57
C PRO A 31 -5.78 -1.40 11.78
N GLN A 32 -5.60 -2.26 10.77
CA GLN A 32 -4.48 -2.18 9.82
C GLN A 32 -4.84 -1.35 8.58
N GLY A 33 -6.13 -1.29 8.25
CA GLY A 33 -6.71 -0.31 7.37
C GLY A 33 -7.09 -0.84 6.00
N LEU A 34 -7.84 0.00 5.28
CA LEU A 34 -8.34 -0.25 3.94
C LEU A 34 -7.76 0.81 3.01
N TRP A 35 -7.07 0.38 1.96
CA TRP A 35 -6.82 1.24 0.82
C TRP A 35 -7.97 1.06 -0.17
N ARG A 36 -8.64 2.16 -0.48
CA ARG A 36 -9.93 2.17 -1.18
C ARG A 36 -10.01 3.38 -2.11
N ARG A 37 -10.93 3.33 -3.08
CA ARG A 37 -11.22 4.46 -3.96
C ARG A 37 -12.71 4.65 -4.19
N THR A 38 -13.09 5.84 -4.64
CA THR A 38 -14.45 6.14 -5.11
C THR A 38 -14.35 7.10 -6.31
N LEU A 39 -15.36 7.15 -7.17
CA LEU A 39 -15.39 8.13 -8.25
C LEU A 39 -15.47 9.54 -7.67
N VAL A 40 -14.83 10.52 -8.31
CA VAL A 40 -14.83 11.92 -7.85
C VAL A 40 -16.26 12.46 -7.68
N GLU A 41 -17.17 12.11 -8.60
CA GLU A 41 -18.60 12.46 -8.52
C GLU A 41 -19.33 11.91 -7.28
N ASN A 42 -18.85 10.79 -6.72
CA ASN A 42 -19.42 10.16 -5.54
C ASN A 42 -18.79 10.69 -4.25
N TYR A 43 -17.62 11.31 -4.33
CA TYR A 43 -16.87 11.77 -3.17
C TYR A 43 -17.52 12.96 -2.46
N SER A 44 -18.28 13.79 -3.18
CA SER A 44 -19.02 14.94 -2.60
C SER A 44 -20.29 14.54 -1.83
N LYS A 45 -20.73 13.27 -1.94
CA LYS A 45 -21.92 12.76 -1.23
C LYS A 45 -21.58 12.52 0.23
N ASP A 46 -22.58 12.61 1.11
CA ASP A 46 -22.41 12.34 2.56
C ASP A 46 -21.86 10.94 2.85
N LYS A 47 -22.17 9.97 1.99
CA LYS A 47 -21.69 8.59 2.06
C LYS A 47 -21.20 8.13 0.69
N PRO A 48 -19.93 8.40 0.35
CA PRO A 48 -19.35 7.92 -0.90
C PRO A 48 -19.35 6.39 -0.96
N ASN A 49 -19.65 5.82 -2.12
CA ASN A 49 -19.55 4.37 -2.32
C ASN A 49 -18.07 4.01 -2.54
N TRP A 50 -17.44 3.40 -1.53
CA TRP A 50 -16.04 3.05 -1.57
C TRP A 50 -15.81 1.63 -2.10
N GLU A 51 -14.99 1.54 -3.15
CA GLU A 51 -14.41 0.29 -3.62
C GLU A 51 -13.13 -0.01 -2.83
N VAL A 52 -13.12 -1.09 -2.06
CA VAL A 52 -11.92 -1.55 -1.35
C VAL A 52 -10.97 -2.21 -2.34
N LEU A 53 -9.73 -1.73 -2.38
CA LEU A 53 -8.67 -2.24 -3.25
C LEU A 53 -7.77 -3.23 -2.50
N ILE A 54 -7.34 -2.86 -1.28
CA ILE A 54 -6.55 -3.72 -0.40
C ILE A 54 -7.07 -3.59 1.03
N ASP A 55 -7.32 -4.74 1.65
CA ASP A 55 -7.63 -4.90 3.06
C ASP A 55 -6.37 -5.40 3.80
N PHE A 56 -5.71 -4.51 4.53
CA PHE A 56 -4.46 -4.82 5.22
C PHE A 56 -4.66 -5.71 6.44
N ASP A 57 -5.87 -5.74 7.01
CA ASP A 57 -6.22 -6.66 8.10
C ASP A 57 -6.29 -8.10 7.58
N LYS A 58 -6.92 -8.33 6.42
CA LYS A 58 -6.91 -9.63 5.74
C LYS A 58 -5.50 -10.03 5.30
N LEU A 59 -4.73 -9.10 4.73
CA LEU A 59 -3.35 -9.35 4.34
C LEU A 59 -2.49 -9.75 5.54
N SER A 60 -2.66 -9.06 6.67
CA SER A 60 -1.94 -9.37 7.92
C SER A 60 -2.27 -10.76 8.44
N LYS A 61 -3.55 -11.13 8.44
CA LYS A 61 -4.00 -12.48 8.83
C LYS A 61 -3.39 -13.55 7.93
N LYS A 62 -3.40 -13.35 6.61
CA LYS A 62 -2.82 -14.28 5.64
C LYS A 62 -1.32 -14.51 5.84
N LEU A 63 -0.58 -13.47 6.23
CA LEU A 63 0.86 -13.54 6.43
C LEU A 63 1.29 -13.87 7.87
N GLY A 64 0.35 -13.93 8.81
CA GLY A 64 0.67 -14.10 10.24
C GLY A 64 1.50 -12.96 10.84
N LYS A 65 1.55 -11.81 10.18
CA LYS A 65 2.33 -10.63 10.56
C LYS A 65 1.50 -9.39 10.37
N LYS A 66 1.59 -8.43 11.29
CA LYS A 66 0.94 -7.12 11.15
C LYS A 66 1.56 -6.37 9.97
N VAL A 67 0.81 -6.17 8.89
CA VAL A 67 1.22 -5.39 7.71
C VAL A 67 0.59 -4.01 7.79
N MET A 68 1.40 -2.97 7.65
CA MET A 68 0.95 -1.57 7.67
C MET A 68 1.18 -0.95 6.29
N TYR A 69 0.19 -0.22 5.78
CA TYR A 69 0.33 0.59 4.56
C TYR A 69 1.24 1.80 4.79
N ARG A 70 2.14 2.08 3.84
CA ARG A 70 3.10 3.19 3.91
C ARG A 70 3.07 4.12 2.69
N GLY A 71 2.23 3.83 1.70
CA GLY A 71 2.09 4.65 0.49
C GLY A 71 1.91 3.82 -0.76
N GLY A 72 1.56 4.50 -1.85
CA GLY A 72 1.39 3.89 -3.16
C GLY A 72 1.87 4.84 -4.25
N SER A 73 2.55 4.30 -5.25
CA SER A 73 3.03 5.04 -6.43
C SER A 73 2.46 4.41 -7.70
N ASP A 74 1.72 5.17 -8.51
CA ASP A 74 1.21 4.69 -9.79
C ASP A 74 2.25 4.79 -10.90
N CYS A 75 2.23 3.84 -11.83
CA CYS A 75 3.02 3.93 -13.04
C CYS A 75 2.33 4.90 -14.01
N PHE A 76 3.08 5.87 -14.53
CA PHE A 76 2.55 6.84 -15.49
C PHE A 76 2.16 6.16 -16.81
N GLN A 77 3.03 5.31 -17.34
CA GLN A 77 2.86 4.59 -18.62
C GLN A 77 1.78 3.50 -18.54
N ASN A 78 1.62 2.84 -17.37
CA ASN A 78 0.55 1.88 -17.12
C ASN A 78 -0.24 2.24 -15.85
N PRO A 79 -1.34 3.01 -15.99
CA PRO A 79 -2.16 3.49 -14.88
C PRO A 79 -2.71 2.41 -13.96
N ASN A 80 -2.78 1.16 -14.40
CA ASN A 80 -3.28 0.04 -13.61
C ASN A 80 -2.24 -0.51 -12.63
N ARG A 81 -0.96 -0.15 -12.77
CA ARG A 81 0.12 -0.64 -11.92
C ARG A 81 0.42 0.32 -10.79
N PHE A 82 0.46 -0.22 -9.57
CA PHE A 82 0.89 0.50 -8.38
C PHE A 82 2.00 -0.26 -7.68
N LEU A 83 2.99 0.47 -7.16
CA LEU A 83 3.91 -0.05 -6.14
C LEU A 83 3.34 0.31 -4.78
N ILE A 84 2.92 -0.69 -4.02
CA ILE A 84 2.34 -0.51 -2.69
C ILE A 84 3.43 -0.73 -1.64
N THR A 85 3.81 0.34 -0.95
CA THR A 85 4.83 0.29 0.10
C THR A 85 4.19 -0.11 1.43
N MET A 86 4.83 -1.02 2.14
CA MET A 86 4.35 -1.65 3.36
C MET A 86 5.48 -1.84 4.38
N SER A 87 5.13 -2.06 5.64
CA SER A 87 6.05 -2.49 6.68
C SER A 87 5.43 -3.59 7.55
N PHE A 88 6.27 -4.42 8.17
CA PHE A 88 5.80 -5.27 9.27
C PHE A 88 5.76 -4.47 10.58
N GLY A 89 4.56 -4.21 11.08
CA GLY A 89 4.33 -3.33 12.22
C GLY A 89 4.72 -1.89 11.92
N GLY A 90 4.99 -1.11 12.97
CA GLY A 90 5.39 0.30 12.89
C GLY A 90 6.90 0.50 12.70
N LYS A 91 7.60 -0.45 12.07
CA LYS A 91 9.04 -0.38 11.83
C LYS A 91 9.39 0.64 10.75
N ASP A 92 10.63 1.11 10.75
CA ASP A 92 11.15 1.96 9.66
C ASP A 92 11.55 1.13 8.45
N GLU A 93 11.85 -0.15 8.66
CA GLU A 93 12.06 -1.10 7.59
C GLU A 93 10.76 -1.34 6.80
N MET A 94 10.84 -1.09 5.50
CA MET A 94 9.74 -1.21 4.56
C MET A 94 10.13 -2.12 3.40
N PHE A 95 9.11 -2.60 2.71
CA PHE A 95 9.20 -3.28 1.43
C PHE A 95 8.01 -2.84 0.56
N PHE A 96 7.99 -3.25 -0.69
CA PHE A 96 6.89 -2.92 -1.61
C PHE A 96 6.48 -4.15 -2.42
N ARG A 97 5.25 -4.13 -2.93
CA ARG A 97 4.75 -5.14 -3.86
C ARG A 97 3.97 -4.46 -4.97
N GLU A 98 4.16 -4.91 -6.19
CA GLU A 98 3.40 -4.48 -7.35
C GLU A 98 1.95 -4.99 -7.27
N TRP A 99 1.01 -4.12 -7.59
CA TRP A 99 -0.41 -4.37 -7.54
C TRP A 99 -1.11 -3.89 -8.82
N ASP A 100 -2.16 -4.60 -9.21
CA ASP A 100 -2.94 -4.38 -10.42
C ASP A 100 -4.37 -3.91 -10.08
N LEU A 101 -4.75 -2.72 -10.56
CA LEU A 101 -6.09 -2.13 -10.34
C LEU A 101 -7.23 -2.96 -10.92
N GLU A 102 -7.01 -3.58 -12.07
CA GLU A 102 -8.04 -4.30 -12.81
C GLU A 102 -8.29 -5.65 -12.13
N LYS A 103 -7.21 -6.37 -11.80
CA LYS A 103 -7.29 -7.67 -11.11
C LYS A 103 -7.57 -7.54 -9.61
N LYS A 104 -7.33 -6.35 -9.04
CA LYS A 104 -7.40 -6.07 -7.60
C LYS A 104 -6.57 -7.02 -6.76
N ASP A 105 -5.41 -7.42 -7.28
CA ASP A 105 -4.51 -8.32 -6.60
C ASP A 105 -3.05 -7.93 -6.88
N PHE A 106 -2.16 -8.46 -6.05
CA PHE A 106 -0.74 -8.34 -6.26
C PHE A 106 -0.32 -9.10 -7.52
N VAL A 107 0.57 -8.49 -8.30
CA VAL A 107 1.05 -9.06 -9.56
C VAL A 107 1.91 -10.28 -9.26
N LYS A 108 1.55 -11.42 -9.84
CA LYS A 108 2.36 -12.64 -9.77
C LYS A 108 3.71 -12.38 -10.44
N ASN A 109 4.80 -12.59 -9.70
CA ASN A 109 6.17 -12.30 -10.13
C ASN A 109 6.39 -10.82 -10.53
N GLY A 110 5.56 -9.91 -10.04
CA GLY A 110 5.77 -8.48 -10.22
C GLY A 110 6.89 -7.94 -9.32
N PHE A 111 7.07 -6.61 -9.34
CA PHE A 111 8.10 -5.97 -8.54
C PHE A 111 7.90 -6.20 -7.03
N GLU A 112 8.86 -6.87 -6.42
CA GLU A 112 8.95 -7.11 -4.98
C GLU A 112 10.43 -7.34 -4.63
N PRO A 113 10.99 -6.69 -3.58
CA PRO A 113 12.41 -6.80 -3.26
C PRO A 113 12.70 -8.14 -2.60
N LYS A 114 12.96 -9.17 -3.42
CA LYS A 114 13.27 -10.54 -2.99
C LYS A 114 14.60 -11.01 -3.56
N THR A 115 15.31 -11.84 -2.81
CA THR A 115 16.44 -12.61 -3.34
C THR A 115 15.94 -13.70 -4.30
N SER A 116 16.86 -14.29 -5.06
CA SER A 116 16.57 -15.47 -5.89
C SER A 116 16.00 -16.65 -5.11
N SER A 117 16.35 -16.79 -3.83
CA SER A 117 15.78 -17.80 -2.92
C SER A 117 14.40 -17.42 -2.35
N GLY A 118 13.83 -16.28 -2.74
CA GLY A 118 12.53 -15.80 -2.28
C GLY A 118 12.54 -15.07 -0.93
N LYS A 119 13.71 -14.80 -0.35
CA LYS A 119 13.81 -14.05 0.91
C LYS A 119 13.45 -12.59 0.64
N LEU A 120 12.43 -12.09 1.33
CA LEU A 120 12.05 -10.68 1.32
C LEU A 120 13.16 -9.83 1.95
N LEU A 121 13.51 -8.74 1.28
CA LEU A 121 14.44 -7.72 1.73
C LEU A 121 13.63 -6.53 2.24
N GLU A 122 13.91 -6.10 3.48
CA GLU A 122 13.33 -4.91 4.10
C GLU A 122 14.45 -3.88 4.30
N GLY A 123 14.19 -2.61 4.03
CA GLY A 123 15.16 -1.53 4.17
C GLY A 123 14.53 -0.28 4.78
N LYS A 124 15.31 0.50 5.54
CA LYS A 124 14.78 1.68 6.23
C LYS A 124 14.33 2.72 5.22
N PHE A 125 13.05 3.10 5.30
CA PHE A 125 12.42 4.05 4.38
C PHE A 125 12.60 3.71 2.90
N THR A 126 12.71 2.43 2.56
CA THR A 126 12.78 1.98 1.16
C THR A 126 11.45 2.24 0.47
N VAL A 127 11.45 3.18 -0.48
CA VAL A 127 10.31 3.51 -1.35
C VAL A 127 10.79 3.42 -2.80
N PRO A 128 10.09 2.69 -3.68
CA PRO A 128 10.46 2.59 -5.08
C PRO A 128 9.89 3.76 -5.90
N THR A 129 10.52 4.04 -7.03
CA THR A 129 10.01 4.93 -8.08
C THR A 129 9.96 4.19 -9.41
N TRP A 130 8.92 4.45 -10.19
CA TRP A 130 8.85 4.00 -11.58
C TRP A 130 9.83 4.82 -12.44
N VAL A 131 10.49 4.15 -13.38
CA VAL A 131 11.18 4.78 -14.52
C VAL A 131 10.29 4.66 -15.74
N ASP A 132 9.82 3.45 -16.00
CA ASP A 132 8.83 3.09 -17.01
C ASP A 132 7.98 1.90 -16.52
N GLN A 133 7.14 1.33 -17.37
CA GLN A 133 6.22 0.25 -16.96
C GLN A 133 6.93 -1.07 -16.57
N ASP A 134 8.18 -1.25 -17.00
CA ASP A 134 8.97 -2.48 -16.82
C ASP A 134 10.23 -2.23 -15.98
N THR A 135 10.43 -1.00 -15.48
CA THR A 135 11.64 -0.59 -14.77
C THR A 135 11.31 0.27 -13.56
N ILE A 136 11.90 -0.09 -12.41
CA ILE A 136 11.83 0.69 -11.18
C ILE A 136 13.24 0.97 -10.64
N LEU A 137 13.37 2.06 -9.89
CA LEU A 137 14.55 2.36 -9.07
C LEU A 137 14.14 2.38 -7.60
N TYR A 138 14.96 1.84 -6.72
CA TYR A 138 14.74 1.92 -5.28
C TYR A 138 16.05 1.83 -4.52
N LEU A 139 16.09 2.44 -3.33
CA LEU A 139 17.25 2.33 -2.46
C LEU A 139 17.24 0.98 -1.74
N ILE A 140 18.22 0.14 -2.05
CA ILE A 140 18.44 -1.14 -1.38
C ILE A 140 19.54 -1.00 -0.33
N GLN A 141 19.27 -1.46 0.89
CA GLN A 141 20.25 -1.47 1.99
C GLN A 141 20.77 -2.90 2.19
N PHE A 142 22.08 -3.08 1.99
CA PHE A 142 22.77 -4.31 2.37
C PHE A 142 23.65 -4.04 3.60
N CYS A 143 23.38 -4.72 4.71
CA CYS A 143 24.27 -4.73 5.85
C CYS A 143 25.23 -5.92 5.71
N ILE A 144 26.51 -5.63 5.42
CA ILE A 144 27.58 -6.63 5.39
C ILE A 144 28.33 -6.54 6.71
N LYS A 145 28.24 -7.57 7.54
CA LYS A 145 29.08 -7.69 8.75
C LYS A 145 30.38 -8.40 8.38
N ARG A 146 31.52 -7.91 8.91
CA ARG A 146 32.76 -8.71 8.91
C ARG A 146 32.54 -9.94 9.80
N LYS A 147 33.07 -11.08 9.36
CA LYS A 147 33.14 -12.30 10.19
C LYS A 147 34.13 -12.09 11.32
#